data_AF-A0A0X3P9M6-F1
#
_entry.id   AF-A0A0X3P9M6-F1
#
_cell.length_a   1.000
_cell.length_b   1.000
_cell.length_c   1.000
_cell.angle_alpha   90.00
_cell.angle_beta   90.00
_cell.angle_gamma   90.00
#
_symmetry.space_group_name_H-M   'P 1'
#
loop_
_entity.id
_entity.type
_entity.pdbx_description
1 polymer ?
#
loop_
_entity_poly.entity_id
_entity_poly.type
_entity_poly.pdbx_seq_one_letter_code
_entity_poly.pdbx_strand_id
1 'polypeptide(L)'
;MAPVDPLITEETTTDVAGTPEKEEETPQLRPAFLAYSGFLSDCLAANGDSRTTSSIQFLSTAVKKEPCMLGIDEAGRGPVLGPMLYASAVASTGKIEALRGMGLADSKQLTEEKREELLEKMLANSEWIAYSIHSISPMEITEKMLSSTKISLNVISQNSAIGLIHSALDQNVNLTEVYVDTVGKAETYQAYLQSLFPKIKITVESKADATYPIVSAASIFAKVTRDRLLARWPKAGRGVIPPNTPLGSGYPGDPLTKQYLRICLDPIFGFPPLVRSSWSTAQTILEERAVRVLWEDDVDTAAYEAKKRTKKRQEEERLHAVSGSVKISGFFKAEAPKYDFSKRQPFFLRAGLSHVTDF
;
A
#
# COMPACT_ATOMS: atom_id res chain seq x y z
N MET A 1 29.24 42.20 -76.73
CA MET A 1 28.65 40.91 -76.32
C MET A 1 27.40 41.23 -75.51
N ALA A 2 26.24 41.01 -76.11
CA ALA A 2 24.89 41.15 -75.55
C ALA A 2 24.56 39.97 -74.59
N PRO A 3 23.38 39.84 -73.94
CA PRO A 3 22.15 40.66 -74.03
C PRO A 3 21.52 41.06 -72.66
N VAL A 4 20.77 42.17 -72.56
CA VAL A 4 19.30 42.37 -72.78
C VAL A 4 18.44 41.64 -71.75
N ASP A 5 17.70 42.41 -70.94
CA ASP A 5 16.52 41.92 -70.20
C ASP A 5 15.34 42.88 -70.44
N PRO A 6 14.16 42.40 -70.87
CA PRO A 6 13.04 43.27 -71.24
C PRO A 6 11.81 43.17 -70.31
N LEU A 7 11.10 44.29 -70.28
CA LEU A 7 9.63 44.46 -70.28
C LEU A 7 8.76 44.05 -69.07
N ILE A 8 7.95 45.06 -68.74
CA ILE A 8 6.78 45.12 -67.87
C ILE A 8 5.66 44.16 -68.32
N THR A 9 4.98 43.54 -67.35
CA THR A 9 3.55 43.17 -67.44
C THR A 9 2.89 43.40 -66.09
N GLU A 10 1.86 44.26 -66.05
CA GLU A 10 0.82 44.25 -65.03
C GLU A 10 -0.02 42.97 -65.16
N GLU A 11 -0.42 42.35 -64.05
CA GLU A 11 -1.75 41.74 -63.93
C GLU A 11 -2.09 41.34 -62.48
N THR A 12 -3.15 41.98 -61.97
CA THR A 12 -4.25 41.43 -61.16
C THR A 12 -3.98 40.57 -59.92
N THR A 13 -4.35 41.18 -58.79
CA THR A 13 -4.95 40.60 -57.59
C THR A 13 -5.75 39.31 -57.80
N THR A 14 -5.41 38.27 -57.02
CA THR A 14 -6.42 37.34 -56.47
C THR A 14 -6.11 37.11 -55.00
N ASP A 15 -6.98 37.67 -54.14
CA ASP A 15 -7.07 37.34 -52.72
C ASP A 15 -7.36 35.85 -52.59
N VAL A 16 -6.39 35.07 -52.11
CA VAL A 16 -6.67 33.76 -51.54
C VAL A 16 -6.93 34.01 -50.07
N ALA A 17 -8.21 34.09 -49.73
CA ALA A 17 -8.68 34.13 -48.35
C ALA A 17 -8.07 32.95 -47.59
N GLY A 18 -7.05 33.25 -46.78
CA GLY A 18 -6.51 32.34 -45.79
C GLY A 18 -7.64 31.89 -44.89
N THR A 19 -7.92 30.59 -44.94
CA THR A 19 -8.76 29.90 -43.98
C THR A 19 -8.19 30.20 -42.59
N PRO A 20 -9.01 30.56 -41.58
CA PRO A 20 -8.47 30.76 -40.25
C PRO A 20 -7.91 29.43 -39.79
N GLU A 21 -6.58 29.37 -39.68
CA GLU A 21 -5.89 28.30 -38.98
C GLU A 21 -6.55 28.19 -37.62
N LYS A 22 -7.20 27.05 -37.37
CA LYS A 22 -7.59 26.69 -36.02
C LYS A 22 -6.31 26.71 -35.21
N GLU A 23 -6.20 27.68 -34.30
CA GLU A 23 -5.24 27.62 -33.21
C GLU A 23 -5.41 26.24 -32.57
N GLU A 24 -4.46 25.34 -32.83
CA GLU A 24 -4.29 24.14 -32.04
C GLU A 24 -3.96 24.62 -30.64
N GLU A 25 -4.99 24.69 -29.78
CA GLU A 25 -4.82 24.81 -28.35
C GLU A 25 -3.79 23.75 -27.93
N THR A 26 -2.62 24.23 -27.54
CA THR A 26 -1.67 23.42 -26.77
C THR A 26 -2.48 22.80 -25.63
N PRO A 27 -2.51 21.46 -25.47
CA PRO A 27 -3.43 20.85 -24.51
C PRO A 27 -3.03 21.32 -23.13
N GLN A 28 -3.78 22.30 -22.59
CA GLN A 28 -3.62 22.75 -21.22
C GLN A 28 -3.81 21.50 -20.37
N LEU A 29 -2.71 21.05 -19.75
CA LEU A 29 -2.69 19.88 -18.89
C LEU A 29 -3.78 20.05 -17.82
N ARG A 30 -4.83 19.24 -17.91
CA ARG A 30 -6.03 19.40 -17.08
C ARG A 30 -5.65 19.26 -15.59
N PRO A 31 -6.29 20.02 -14.67
CA PRO A 31 -5.89 20.06 -13.26
C PRO A 31 -5.78 18.69 -12.57
N ALA A 32 -6.66 17.74 -12.90
CA ALA A 32 -6.62 16.39 -12.34
C ALA A 32 -5.39 15.57 -12.77
N PHE A 33 -4.89 15.79 -13.99
CA PHE A 33 -3.66 15.18 -14.47
C PHE A 33 -2.43 15.76 -13.74
N LEU A 34 -2.41 17.08 -13.55
CA LEU A 34 -1.33 17.75 -12.79
C LEU A 34 -1.30 17.27 -11.34
N ALA A 35 -2.45 17.15 -10.68
CA ALA A 35 -2.56 16.59 -9.33
C ALA A 35 -2.07 15.14 -9.25
N TYR A 36 -2.39 14.32 -10.27
CA TYR A 36 -1.94 12.94 -10.34
C TYR A 36 -0.42 12.84 -10.55
N SER A 37 0.13 13.64 -11.47
CA SER A 37 1.57 13.68 -11.76
C SER A 37 2.39 14.23 -10.59
N GLY A 38 1.87 15.26 -9.92
CA GLY A 38 2.43 15.81 -8.67
C GLY A 38 2.48 14.74 -7.59
N PHE A 39 1.37 14.04 -7.36
CA PHE A 39 1.30 12.92 -6.42
C PHE A 39 2.32 11.81 -6.71
N LEU A 40 2.53 11.43 -7.96
CA LEU A 40 3.57 10.45 -8.32
C LEU A 40 4.96 10.97 -7.96
N SER A 41 5.23 12.25 -8.24
CA SER A 41 6.52 12.88 -7.93
C SER A 41 6.75 12.97 -6.42
N ASP A 42 5.71 13.32 -5.66
CA ASP A 42 5.76 13.39 -4.21
C ASP A 42 5.97 12.02 -3.57
N CYS A 43 5.26 10.99 -4.05
CA CYS A 43 5.48 9.60 -3.59
C CYS A 43 6.92 9.15 -3.83
N LEU A 44 7.49 9.48 -4.99
CA LEU A 44 8.86 9.12 -5.34
C LEU A 44 9.90 9.94 -4.56
N ALA A 45 9.61 11.20 -4.25
CA ALA A 45 10.50 12.07 -3.47
C ALA A 45 10.47 11.75 -1.97
N ALA A 46 9.34 11.24 -1.46
CA ALA A 46 9.12 11.03 -0.04
C ALA A 46 9.87 9.83 0.56
N ASN A 47 10.84 9.25 -0.15
CA ASN A 47 11.68 8.13 0.32
C ASN A 47 10.90 6.94 0.93
N GLY A 48 9.62 6.80 0.58
CA GLY A 48 8.72 5.78 1.13
C GLY A 48 7.85 6.25 2.30
N ASP A 49 7.42 7.50 2.37
CA ASP A 49 6.24 7.87 3.17
C ASP A 49 4.94 7.55 2.42
N SER A 50 3.91 7.19 3.15
CA SER A 50 2.57 7.05 2.57
C SER A 50 1.99 8.41 2.21
N ARG A 51 1.25 8.45 1.11
CA ARG A 51 0.67 9.68 0.56
C ARG A 51 -0.76 9.41 0.10
N THR A 52 -1.60 10.43 0.23
CA THR A 52 -2.95 10.43 -0.32
C THR A 52 -3.11 11.58 -1.30
N THR A 53 -3.83 11.35 -2.37
CA THR A 53 -4.27 12.38 -3.31
C THR A 53 -5.75 12.21 -3.63
N SER A 54 -6.41 13.30 -4.00
CA SER A 54 -7.80 13.30 -4.45
C SER A 54 -7.96 14.27 -5.60
N SER A 55 -8.86 13.93 -6.52
CA SER A 55 -9.31 14.79 -7.61
C SER A 55 -10.78 15.18 -7.47
N ILE A 56 -11.42 14.87 -6.35
CA ILE A 56 -12.86 15.11 -6.11
C ILE A 56 -13.19 16.61 -6.11
N GLN A 57 -12.24 17.47 -5.77
CA GLN A 57 -12.34 18.92 -5.91
C GLN A 57 -12.61 19.38 -7.35
N PHE A 58 -12.26 18.57 -8.36
CA PHE A 58 -12.48 18.88 -9.78
C PHE A 58 -13.82 18.37 -10.32
N LEU A 59 -14.58 17.59 -9.54
CA LEU A 59 -15.96 17.26 -9.92
C LEU A 59 -16.80 18.53 -9.98
N SER A 60 -17.65 18.62 -11.01
CA SER A 60 -18.60 19.72 -11.12
C SER A 60 -19.55 19.75 -9.92
N THR A 61 -19.94 20.95 -9.50
CA THR A 61 -20.89 21.14 -8.38
C THR A 61 -22.22 20.44 -8.61
N ALA A 62 -22.65 20.33 -9.87
CA ALA A 62 -23.86 19.58 -10.25
C ALA A 62 -23.70 18.09 -9.92
N VAL A 63 -22.61 17.46 -10.38
CA VAL A 63 -22.32 16.04 -10.12
C VAL A 63 -22.22 15.75 -8.62
N LYS A 64 -21.58 16.61 -7.83
CA LYS A 64 -21.48 16.41 -6.37
C LYS A 64 -22.84 16.37 -5.66
N LYS A 65 -23.86 17.07 -6.19
CA LYS A 65 -25.21 17.12 -5.61
C LYS A 65 -26.08 15.95 -6.04
N GLU A 66 -25.80 15.36 -7.21
CA GLU A 66 -26.48 14.16 -7.67
C GLU A 66 -26.10 12.94 -6.81
N PRO A 67 -26.99 11.93 -6.68
CA PRO A 67 -26.65 10.66 -6.08
C PRO A 67 -25.39 10.07 -6.75
N CYS A 68 -24.35 9.82 -5.97
CA CYS A 68 -23.08 9.31 -6.45
C CYS A 68 -22.81 7.88 -5.98
N MET A 69 -22.05 7.15 -6.79
CA MET A 69 -21.45 5.87 -6.45
C MET A 69 -19.94 6.00 -6.31
N LEU A 70 -19.37 5.17 -5.44
CA LEU A 70 -17.93 5.06 -5.22
C LEU A 70 -17.50 3.60 -5.36
N GLY A 71 -16.49 3.35 -6.19
CA GLY A 71 -15.84 2.05 -6.31
C GLY A 71 -14.50 2.06 -5.59
N ILE A 72 -14.13 0.97 -4.91
CA ILE A 72 -12.82 0.80 -4.24
C ILE A 72 -12.18 -0.50 -4.72
N ASP A 73 -10.91 -0.42 -5.09
CA ASP A 73 -10.04 -1.58 -5.35
C ASP A 73 -8.62 -1.30 -4.84
N GLU A 74 -7.81 -2.35 -4.72
CA GLU A 74 -6.40 -2.27 -4.35
C GLU A 74 -5.45 -2.87 -5.40
N ALA A 75 -4.18 -2.48 -5.30
CA ALA A 75 -3.10 -3.11 -6.03
C ALA A 75 -1.87 -3.29 -5.15
N GLY A 76 -1.15 -4.39 -5.36
CA GLY A 76 0.10 -4.65 -4.63
C GLY A 76 -0.09 -5.13 -3.20
N ARG A 77 -1.17 -5.84 -2.88
CA ARG A 77 -1.37 -6.44 -1.54
C ARG A 77 -0.35 -7.55 -1.23
N GLY A 78 -0.12 -8.47 -2.16
CA GLY A 78 0.74 -9.65 -1.97
C GLY A 78 2.27 -9.49 -2.10
N PRO A 79 2.81 -8.58 -2.94
CA PRO A 79 4.24 -8.39 -3.12
C PRO A 79 5.02 -8.10 -1.84
N VAL A 80 6.25 -8.60 -1.76
CA VAL A 80 7.22 -8.24 -0.72
C VAL A 80 7.97 -6.95 -1.09
N LEU A 81 7.93 -6.54 -2.36
CA LEU A 81 8.52 -5.29 -2.84
C LEU A 81 7.44 -4.26 -3.20
N GLY A 82 7.70 -2.99 -2.90
CA GLY A 82 6.92 -1.86 -3.38
C GLY A 82 5.70 -1.51 -2.53
N PRO A 83 5.02 -0.40 -2.84
CA PRO A 83 3.89 0.10 -2.07
C PRO A 83 2.62 -0.74 -2.30
N MET A 84 1.68 -0.64 -1.37
CA MET A 84 0.30 -1.10 -1.55
C MET A 84 -0.58 0.10 -1.86
N LEU A 85 -1.34 0.03 -2.94
CA LEU A 85 -2.19 1.13 -3.41
C LEU A 85 -3.64 0.78 -3.12
N TYR A 86 -4.35 1.68 -2.45
CA TYR A 86 -5.80 1.71 -2.44
C TYR A 86 -6.25 2.86 -3.30
N ALA A 87 -7.22 2.63 -4.19
CA ALA A 87 -7.81 3.69 -4.98
C ALA A 87 -9.33 3.60 -4.91
N SER A 88 -9.97 4.76 -5.06
CA SER A 88 -11.40 4.86 -5.29
C SER A 88 -11.69 5.70 -6.52
N ALA A 89 -12.75 5.36 -7.23
CA ALA A 89 -13.35 6.21 -8.26
C ALA A 89 -14.75 6.65 -7.83
N VAL A 90 -15.10 7.91 -8.11
CA VAL A 90 -16.38 8.53 -7.77
C VAL A 90 -17.04 9.09 -9.02
N ALA A 91 -18.31 8.79 -9.22
CA ALA A 91 -19.13 9.35 -10.30
C ALA A 91 -20.61 9.38 -9.91
N SER A 92 -21.42 10.21 -10.58
CA SER A 92 -22.88 10.16 -10.46
C SER A 92 -23.42 8.78 -10.88
N THR A 93 -24.43 8.28 -10.18
CA THR A 93 -25.08 7.00 -10.53
C THR A 93 -25.70 7.04 -11.93
N GLY A 94 -26.10 8.22 -12.41
CA GLY A 94 -26.57 8.44 -13.78
C GLY A 94 -25.50 8.28 -14.87
N LYS A 95 -24.22 8.16 -14.50
CA LYS A 95 -23.09 8.00 -15.45
C LYS A 95 -22.66 6.54 -15.65
N ILE A 96 -23.40 5.56 -15.12
CA ILE A 96 -23.03 4.14 -15.24
C ILE A 96 -22.85 3.68 -16.70
N GLU A 97 -23.73 4.10 -17.60
CA GLU A 97 -23.62 3.76 -19.03
C GLU A 97 -22.44 4.46 -19.71
N ALA A 98 -22.09 5.69 -19.27
CA ALA A 98 -20.90 6.37 -19.74
C ALA A 98 -19.62 5.64 -19.30
N LEU A 99 -19.58 5.09 -18.08
CA LEU A 99 -18.48 4.25 -17.61
C LEU A 99 -18.36 2.96 -18.44
N ARG A 100 -19.49 2.28 -18.71
CA ARG A 100 -19.51 1.10 -19.58
C ARG A 100 -19.03 1.44 -20.99
N GLY A 101 -19.50 2.55 -21.56
CA GLY A 101 -19.10 3.03 -22.89
C GLY A 101 -17.61 3.40 -23.00
N MET A 102 -16.94 3.75 -21.90
CA MET A 102 -15.48 3.92 -21.88
C MET A 102 -14.71 2.59 -21.94
N GLY A 103 -15.37 1.46 -21.72
CA GLY A 103 -14.77 0.12 -21.68
C GLY A 103 -14.44 -0.38 -20.27
N LEU A 104 -14.99 0.25 -19.21
CA LEU A 104 -14.67 -0.07 -17.82
C LEU A 104 -15.37 -1.31 -17.24
N ALA A 105 -15.84 -2.26 -18.03
CA ALA A 105 -16.42 -3.51 -17.50
C ALA A 105 -16.25 -4.71 -18.44
N ASP A 106 -15.51 -4.53 -19.53
CA ASP A 106 -15.31 -5.60 -20.51
C ASP A 106 -14.19 -6.52 -19.97
N SER A 107 -14.61 -7.57 -19.27
CA SER A 107 -13.84 -8.40 -18.33
C SER A 107 -12.84 -9.37 -18.96
N LYS A 108 -12.14 -8.96 -20.02
CA LYS A 108 -10.90 -9.61 -20.46
C LYS A 108 -9.73 -8.76 -20.02
N GLN A 109 -8.74 -9.40 -19.41
CA GLN A 109 -7.54 -8.77 -18.85
C GLN A 109 -7.08 -7.61 -19.73
N LEU A 110 -7.37 -6.39 -19.30
CA LEU A 110 -6.94 -5.18 -19.99
C LEU A 110 -5.41 -5.20 -20.01
N THR A 111 -4.82 -5.01 -21.19
CA THR A 111 -3.35 -4.91 -21.30
C THR A 111 -2.85 -3.69 -20.52
N GLU A 112 -1.56 -3.62 -20.23
CA GLU A 112 -0.96 -2.47 -19.56
C GLU A 112 -1.20 -1.18 -20.35
N GLU A 113 -1.05 -1.23 -21.67
CA GLU A 113 -1.29 -0.10 -22.58
C GLU A 113 -2.75 0.35 -22.54
N LYS A 114 -3.69 -0.60 -22.48
CA LYS A 114 -5.11 -0.25 -22.42
C LYS A 114 -5.48 0.38 -21.09
N ARG A 115 -4.89 -0.06 -19.98
CA ARG A 115 -5.09 0.55 -18.66
C ARG A 115 -4.54 1.98 -18.62
N GLU A 116 -3.39 2.22 -19.25
CA GLU A 116 -2.82 3.56 -19.39
C GLU A 116 -3.75 4.49 -20.20
N GLU A 117 -4.25 4.04 -21.36
CA GLU A 117 -5.20 4.81 -22.17
C GLU A 117 -6.50 5.14 -21.39
N LEU A 118 -7.04 4.16 -20.66
CA LEU A 118 -8.25 4.36 -19.85
C LEU A 118 -8.00 5.32 -18.68
N LEU A 119 -6.84 5.23 -18.02
CA LEU A 119 -6.45 6.18 -16.98
C LEU A 119 -6.43 7.61 -17.54
N GLU A 120 -5.80 7.84 -18.68
CA GLU A 120 -5.74 9.16 -19.32
C GLU A 120 -7.14 9.68 -19.67
N LYS A 121 -8.03 8.82 -20.19
CA LYS A 121 -9.44 9.18 -20.44
C LYS A 121 -10.17 9.57 -19.17
N MET A 122 -9.99 8.85 -18.06
CA MET A 122 -10.62 9.18 -16.78
C MET A 122 -10.08 10.51 -16.22
N LEU A 123 -8.75 10.71 -16.26
CA LEU A 123 -8.11 11.97 -15.85
C LEU A 123 -8.57 13.17 -16.70
N ALA A 124 -8.80 12.95 -17.99
CA ALA A 124 -9.34 13.94 -18.90
C ALA A 124 -10.79 14.33 -18.53
N ASN A 125 -11.58 13.39 -18.01
CA ASN A 125 -13.00 13.56 -17.70
C ASN A 125 -13.28 13.96 -16.24
N SER A 126 -12.36 14.71 -15.63
CA SER A 126 -12.37 15.01 -14.19
C SER A 126 -13.60 15.76 -13.68
N GLU A 127 -14.41 16.35 -14.57
CA GLU A 127 -15.64 17.06 -14.23
C GLU A 127 -16.78 16.13 -13.77
N TRP A 128 -16.73 14.84 -14.14
CA TRP A 128 -17.79 13.86 -13.83
C TRP A 128 -17.30 12.52 -13.28
N ILE A 129 -16.01 12.21 -13.41
CA ILE A 129 -15.35 11.10 -12.72
C ILE A 129 -14.13 11.60 -11.95
N ALA A 130 -13.98 11.23 -10.69
CA ALA A 130 -12.84 11.60 -9.87
C ALA A 130 -12.23 10.40 -9.18
N TYR A 131 -10.96 10.52 -8.79
CA TYR A 131 -10.25 9.52 -8.01
C TYR A 131 -9.91 10.02 -6.61
N SER A 132 -9.68 9.09 -5.70
CA SER A 132 -8.81 9.29 -4.54
C SER A 132 -7.87 8.09 -4.45
N ILE A 133 -6.61 8.31 -4.12
CA ILE A 133 -5.59 7.25 -4.06
C ILE A 133 -4.84 7.40 -2.75
N HIS A 134 -4.67 6.28 -2.04
CA HIS A 134 -3.79 6.15 -0.88
C HIS A 134 -2.65 5.18 -1.24
N SER A 135 -1.44 5.72 -1.38
CA SER A 135 -0.22 4.92 -1.51
C SER A 135 0.34 4.66 -0.14
N ILE A 136 0.33 3.39 0.26
CA ILE A 136 0.85 2.92 1.55
C ILE A 136 2.24 2.37 1.31
N SER A 137 3.23 2.99 1.94
CA SER A 137 4.61 2.65 1.68
C SER A 137 5.02 1.29 2.26
N PRO A 138 6.07 0.64 1.71
CA PRO A 138 6.59 -0.59 2.29
C PRO A 138 7.06 -0.41 3.74
N MET A 139 7.60 0.78 4.06
CA MET A 139 8.06 1.13 5.40
C MET A 139 6.89 1.25 6.37
N GLU A 140 5.81 1.96 6.02
CA GLU A 140 4.63 2.07 6.90
C GLU A 140 4.00 0.70 7.14
N ILE A 141 3.89 -0.15 6.10
CA ILE A 141 3.37 -1.50 6.27
C ILE A 141 4.27 -2.30 7.23
N THR A 142 5.59 -2.18 7.08
CA THR A 142 6.57 -2.86 7.95
C THR A 142 6.45 -2.38 9.38
N GLU A 143 6.46 -1.06 9.61
CA GLU A 143 6.34 -0.43 10.91
C GLU A 143 5.05 -0.84 11.61
N LYS A 144 3.90 -0.71 10.95
CA LYS A 144 2.60 -1.05 11.53
C LYS A 144 2.48 -2.53 11.88
N MET A 145 3.04 -3.43 11.06
CA MET A 145 2.96 -4.87 11.30
C MET A 145 3.97 -5.40 12.32
N LEU A 146 5.11 -4.73 12.49
CA LEU A 146 6.19 -5.12 13.41
C LEU A 146 6.28 -4.26 14.68
N SER A 147 5.46 -3.22 14.80
CA SER A 147 5.33 -2.40 16.02
C SER A 147 4.96 -3.26 17.23
N SER A 148 5.28 -2.77 18.43
CA SER A 148 4.85 -3.36 19.71
C SER A 148 3.33 -3.51 19.78
N THR A 149 2.58 -2.54 19.22
CA THR A 149 1.13 -2.64 19.00
C THR A 149 0.85 -3.04 17.55
N LYS A 150 0.92 -4.35 17.30
CA LYS A 150 0.82 -4.92 15.94
C LYS A 150 -0.51 -4.61 15.28
N ILE A 151 -0.46 -3.97 14.11
CA ILE A 151 -1.62 -3.74 13.24
C ILE A 151 -1.51 -4.68 12.04
N SER A 152 -2.51 -5.56 11.88
CA SER A 152 -2.54 -6.49 10.75
C SER A 152 -2.75 -5.78 9.40
N LEU A 153 -2.27 -6.39 8.31
CA LEU A 153 -2.49 -5.88 6.96
C LEU A 153 -3.98 -5.70 6.62
N ASN A 154 -4.87 -6.54 7.18
CA ASN A 154 -6.31 -6.38 7.04
C ASN A 154 -6.80 -5.04 7.60
N VAL A 155 -6.33 -4.67 8.80
CA VAL A 155 -6.72 -3.40 9.42
C VAL A 155 -6.13 -2.21 8.66
N ILE A 156 -4.88 -2.30 8.18
CA ILE A 156 -4.26 -1.27 7.33
C ILE A 156 -5.10 -1.06 6.05
N SER A 157 -5.49 -2.15 5.38
CA SER A 157 -6.37 -2.15 4.21
C SER A 157 -7.74 -1.52 4.49
N GLN A 158 -8.40 -1.96 5.56
CA GLN A 158 -9.72 -1.45 5.95
C GLN A 158 -9.68 0.04 6.26
N ASN A 159 -8.68 0.50 7.01
CA ASN A 159 -8.50 1.92 7.34
C ASN A 159 -8.29 2.76 6.07
N SER A 160 -7.59 2.22 5.07
CA SER A 160 -7.38 2.91 3.80
C SER A 160 -8.68 3.05 3.01
N ALA A 161 -9.47 1.98 2.91
CA ALA A 161 -10.79 2.03 2.27
C ALA A 161 -11.75 2.99 2.98
N ILE A 162 -11.77 2.98 4.32
CA ILE A 162 -12.54 3.92 5.15
C ILE A 162 -12.11 5.38 4.86
N GLY A 163 -10.81 5.64 4.81
CA GLY A 163 -10.27 6.96 4.48
C GLY A 163 -10.67 7.45 3.09
N LEU A 164 -10.75 6.55 2.10
CA LEU A 164 -11.23 6.89 0.76
C LEU A 164 -12.73 7.24 0.73
N ILE A 165 -13.55 6.55 1.53
CA ILE A 165 -14.98 6.90 1.68
C ILE A 165 -15.12 8.28 2.35
N HIS A 166 -14.38 8.53 3.42
CA HIS A 166 -14.35 9.85 4.08
C HIS A 166 -13.89 10.95 3.13
N SER A 167 -12.87 10.72 2.31
CA SER A 167 -12.40 11.68 1.30
C SER A 167 -13.54 12.21 0.40
N ALA A 168 -14.49 11.34 0.02
CA ALA A 168 -15.66 11.76 -0.75
C ALA A 168 -16.70 12.52 0.09
N LEU A 169 -17.00 12.04 1.30
CA LEU A 169 -17.96 12.67 2.21
C LEU A 169 -17.51 14.07 2.65
N ASP A 170 -16.24 14.21 3.02
CA ASP A 170 -15.64 15.46 3.50
C ASP A 170 -15.62 16.55 2.41
N GLN A 171 -15.65 16.13 1.14
CA GLN A 171 -15.71 17.00 -0.03
C GLN A 171 -17.14 17.23 -0.55
N ASN A 172 -18.15 16.95 0.29
CA ASN A 172 -19.58 17.17 0.06
C ASN A 172 -20.15 16.43 -1.16
N VAL A 173 -19.64 15.25 -1.46
CA VAL A 173 -20.26 14.35 -2.45
C VAL A 173 -21.51 13.73 -1.83
N ASN A 174 -22.64 13.79 -2.53
CA ASN A 174 -23.88 13.08 -2.17
C ASN A 174 -23.72 11.56 -2.44
N LEU A 175 -22.88 10.91 -1.63
CA LEU A 175 -22.52 9.51 -1.77
C LEU A 175 -23.65 8.60 -1.28
N THR A 176 -24.26 7.84 -2.19
CA THR A 176 -25.38 6.95 -1.89
C THR A 176 -25.02 5.47 -1.97
N GLU A 177 -24.03 5.11 -2.81
CA GLU A 177 -23.63 3.73 -3.04
C GLU A 177 -22.11 3.55 -2.98
N VAL A 178 -21.63 2.49 -2.33
CA VAL A 178 -20.22 2.12 -2.28
C VAL A 178 -20.07 0.65 -2.66
N TYR A 179 -19.17 0.39 -3.60
CA TYR A 179 -18.83 -0.94 -4.10
C TYR A 179 -17.34 -1.22 -3.81
N VAL A 180 -17.02 -2.33 -3.17
CA VAL A 180 -15.65 -2.65 -2.74
C VAL A 180 -15.25 -4.03 -3.23
N ASP A 181 -14.10 -4.13 -3.91
CA ASP A 181 -13.48 -5.43 -4.19
C ASP A 181 -12.81 -6.00 -2.94
N THR A 182 -12.93 -7.31 -2.73
CA THR A 182 -12.23 -7.98 -1.62
C THR A 182 -11.71 -9.36 -1.99
N VAL A 183 -10.57 -9.71 -1.40
CA VAL A 183 -10.00 -11.06 -1.42
C VAL A 183 -10.44 -11.93 -0.23
N GLY A 184 -11.27 -11.39 0.68
CA GLY A 184 -11.66 -12.03 1.94
C GLY A 184 -13.15 -12.36 2.06
N LYS A 185 -13.60 -12.57 3.31
CA LYS A 185 -15.02 -12.81 3.63
C LYS A 185 -15.81 -11.52 3.46
N ALA A 186 -16.44 -11.37 2.30
CA ALA A 186 -17.21 -10.21 1.90
C ALA A 186 -18.27 -9.81 2.94
N GLU A 187 -18.96 -10.77 3.55
CA GLU A 187 -20.09 -10.52 4.44
C GLU A 187 -19.64 -9.83 5.73
N THR A 188 -18.51 -10.26 6.29
CA THR A 188 -17.95 -9.66 7.51
C THR A 188 -17.45 -8.25 7.24
N TYR A 189 -16.81 -8.05 6.08
CA TYR A 189 -16.28 -6.74 5.72
C TYR A 189 -17.41 -5.75 5.37
N GLN A 190 -18.44 -6.21 4.66
CA GLN A 190 -19.64 -5.43 4.38
C GLN A 190 -20.35 -5.01 5.66
N ALA A 191 -20.59 -5.94 6.60
CA ALA A 191 -21.23 -5.62 7.87
C ALA A 191 -20.43 -4.58 8.66
N TYR A 192 -19.10 -4.70 8.67
CA TYR A 192 -18.20 -3.74 9.31
C TYR A 192 -18.32 -2.34 8.67
N LEU A 193 -18.17 -2.22 7.35
CA LEU A 193 -18.31 -0.93 6.67
C LEU A 193 -19.72 -0.35 6.81
N GLN A 194 -20.76 -1.19 6.73
CA GLN A 194 -22.16 -0.77 6.85
C GLN A 194 -22.46 -0.21 8.25
N SER A 195 -21.79 -0.74 9.29
CA SER A 195 -21.90 -0.21 10.66
C SER A 195 -21.28 1.19 10.81
N LEU A 196 -20.25 1.50 10.03
CA LEU A 196 -19.58 2.80 10.03
C LEU A 196 -20.33 3.84 9.19
N PHE A 197 -20.94 3.43 8.07
CA PHE A 197 -21.66 4.31 7.16
C PHE A 197 -23.12 3.85 6.97
N PRO A 198 -23.99 3.96 7.99
CA PRO A 198 -25.34 3.38 7.97
C PRO A 198 -26.29 4.01 6.94
N LYS A 199 -25.97 5.19 6.41
CA LYS A 199 -26.79 5.92 5.41
C LYS A 199 -26.43 5.60 3.96
N ILE A 200 -25.33 4.88 3.75
CA ILE A 200 -24.80 4.55 2.43
C ILE A 200 -25.09 3.08 2.16
N LYS A 201 -25.54 2.74 0.96
CA LYS A 201 -25.68 1.35 0.53
C LYS A 201 -24.29 0.80 0.20
N ILE A 202 -23.79 -0.14 1.00
CA ILE A 202 -22.47 -0.74 0.78
C ILE A 202 -22.60 -2.17 0.29
N THR A 203 -21.94 -2.47 -0.81
CA THR A 203 -21.80 -3.81 -1.37
C THR A 203 -20.33 -4.17 -1.41
N VAL A 204 -19.96 -5.29 -0.80
CA VAL A 204 -18.61 -5.85 -0.86
C VAL A 204 -18.69 -7.19 -1.55
N GLU A 205 -17.91 -7.40 -2.60
CA GLU A 205 -17.92 -8.64 -3.38
C GLU A 205 -16.50 -8.99 -3.83
N SER A 206 -16.25 -10.27 -4.11
CA SER A 206 -15.02 -10.69 -4.77
C SER A 206 -15.13 -10.49 -6.28
N LYS A 207 -14.09 -9.98 -6.93
CA LYS A 207 -14.08 -9.66 -8.38
C LYS A 207 -15.12 -8.59 -8.72
N ALA A 208 -15.31 -7.63 -7.84
CA ALA A 208 -16.25 -6.53 -8.02
C ALA A 208 -15.86 -5.64 -9.21
N ASP A 209 -14.57 -5.62 -9.59
CA ASP A 209 -14.06 -4.93 -10.79
C ASP A 209 -14.62 -5.50 -12.10
N ALA A 210 -14.96 -6.79 -12.14
CA ALA A 210 -15.62 -7.42 -13.29
C ALA A 210 -17.12 -7.10 -13.37
N THR A 211 -17.76 -6.80 -12.23
CA THR A 211 -19.21 -6.57 -12.13
C THR A 211 -19.58 -5.09 -12.25
N TYR A 212 -18.82 -4.23 -11.57
CA TYR A 212 -19.14 -2.82 -11.37
C TYR A 212 -18.14 -1.92 -12.10
N PRO A 213 -18.57 -1.14 -13.11
CA PRO A 213 -17.65 -0.28 -13.87
C PRO A 213 -16.88 0.73 -13.02
N ILE A 214 -17.48 1.19 -11.92
CA ILE A 214 -16.83 2.13 -11.00
C ILE A 214 -15.70 1.46 -10.18
N VAL A 215 -15.82 0.16 -9.87
CA VAL A 215 -14.75 -0.59 -9.22
C VAL A 215 -13.62 -0.89 -10.22
N SER A 216 -13.96 -1.17 -11.48
CA SER A 216 -12.97 -1.27 -12.56
C SER A 216 -12.19 0.03 -12.78
N ALA A 217 -12.83 1.19 -12.68
CA ALA A 217 -12.13 2.48 -12.68
C ALA A 217 -11.11 2.57 -11.53
N ALA A 218 -11.53 2.25 -10.30
CA ALA A 218 -10.66 2.23 -9.12
C ALA A 218 -9.48 1.25 -9.29
N SER A 219 -9.75 0.06 -9.84
CA SER A 219 -8.79 -0.98 -10.19
C SER A 219 -7.69 -0.47 -11.12
N ILE A 220 -8.05 0.28 -12.16
CA ILE A 220 -7.11 0.91 -13.08
C ILE A 220 -6.26 1.97 -12.36
N PHE A 221 -6.87 2.86 -11.58
CA PHE A 221 -6.13 3.84 -10.78
C PHE A 221 -5.12 3.16 -9.87
N ALA A 222 -5.51 2.11 -9.12
CA ALA A 222 -4.61 1.41 -8.21
C ALA A 222 -3.45 0.73 -8.95
N LYS A 223 -3.76 -0.06 -10.00
CA LYS A 223 -2.78 -0.87 -10.73
C LYS A 223 -1.78 -0.01 -11.49
N VAL A 224 -2.26 0.95 -12.29
CA VAL A 224 -1.39 1.82 -13.07
C VAL A 224 -0.52 2.70 -12.17
N THR A 225 -1.08 3.25 -11.09
CA THR A 225 -0.29 4.04 -10.13
C THR A 225 0.82 3.21 -9.50
N ARG A 226 0.50 2.00 -9.03
CA ARG A 226 1.49 1.09 -8.43
C ARG A 226 2.62 0.77 -9.41
N ASP A 227 2.27 0.42 -10.66
CA ASP A 227 3.25 0.02 -11.66
C ASP A 227 4.14 1.21 -12.06
N ARG A 228 3.57 2.42 -12.21
CA ARG A 228 4.33 3.67 -12.42
C ARG A 228 5.29 3.99 -11.26
N LEU A 229 4.85 3.82 -10.00
CA LEU A 229 5.68 4.03 -8.82
C LEU A 229 6.84 3.02 -8.73
N LEU A 230 6.57 1.75 -8.99
CA LEU A 230 7.58 0.70 -8.98
C LEU A 230 8.62 0.88 -10.08
N ALA A 231 8.19 1.19 -11.31
CA ALA A 231 9.09 1.42 -12.44
C ALA A 231 10.07 2.57 -12.15
N ARG A 232 9.58 3.65 -11.51
CA ARG A 232 10.33 4.86 -11.22
C ARG A 232 10.95 4.90 -9.81
N TRP A 233 10.86 3.81 -9.04
CA TRP A 233 11.28 3.80 -7.63
C TRP A 233 12.73 4.28 -7.47
N PRO A 234 13.02 5.24 -6.56
CA PRO A 234 14.34 5.87 -6.44
C PRO A 234 15.45 4.87 -6.17
N LYS A 235 16.63 5.07 -6.78
CA LYS A 235 17.79 4.19 -6.58
C LYS A 235 18.20 4.09 -5.11
N ALA A 236 18.17 5.20 -4.37
CA ALA A 236 18.47 5.22 -2.94
C ALA A 236 17.52 4.30 -2.13
N GLY A 237 16.25 4.22 -2.52
CA GLY A 237 15.27 3.35 -1.89
C GLY A 237 15.38 1.87 -2.27
N ARG A 238 16.30 1.48 -3.18
CA ARG A 238 16.54 0.09 -3.60
C ARG A 238 17.73 -0.56 -2.87
N GLY A 239 18.40 0.16 -1.98
CA GLY A 239 19.59 -0.32 -1.28
C GLY A 239 20.84 -0.33 -2.15
N VAL A 240 21.94 -0.81 -1.57
CA VAL A 240 23.24 -0.92 -2.26
C VAL A 240 23.25 -2.19 -3.09
N ILE A 241 22.99 -2.07 -4.39
CA ILE A 241 22.91 -3.19 -5.33
C ILE A 241 23.75 -2.92 -6.58
N PRO A 242 24.26 -3.97 -7.27
CA PRO A 242 24.87 -3.81 -8.58
C PRO A 242 23.91 -3.14 -9.58
N PRO A 243 24.44 -2.33 -10.54
CA PRO A 243 23.63 -1.76 -11.61
C PRO A 243 22.84 -2.83 -12.37
N ASN A 244 21.63 -2.48 -12.81
CA ASN A 244 20.74 -3.37 -13.58
C ASN A 244 20.32 -4.67 -12.88
N THR A 245 20.42 -4.75 -11.55
CA THR A 245 19.87 -5.88 -10.79
C THR A 245 18.34 -5.94 -10.99
N PRO A 246 17.79 -7.05 -11.52
CA PRO A 246 16.36 -7.18 -11.74
C PRO A 246 15.61 -7.34 -10.41
N LEU A 247 14.50 -6.63 -10.24
CA LEU A 247 13.61 -6.79 -9.08
C LEU A 247 12.73 -8.05 -9.16
N GLY A 248 12.52 -8.56 -10.38
CA GLY A 248 11.44 -9.51 -10.67
C GLY A 248 10.06 -8.87 -10.57
N SER A 249 9.05 -9.71 -10.39
CA SER A 249 7.64 -9.37 -10.18
C SER A 249 7.35 -8.69 -8.85
N GLY A 250 8.26 -8.80 -7.88
CA GLY A 250 8.11 -8.33 -6.50
C GLY A 250 7.33 -9.29 -5.61
N TYR A 251 6.84 -10.43 -6.12
CA TYR A 251 6.13 -11.43 -5.34
C TYR A 251 7.10 -12.38 -4.63
N PRO A 252 6.75 -12.88 -3.42
CA PRO A 252 7.60 -13.80 -2.67
C PRO A 252 7.94 -15.10 -3.39
N GLY A 253 7.12 -15.53 -4.35
CA GLY A 253 7.33 -16.76 -5.13
C GLY A 253 8.37 -16.64 -6.24
N ASP A 254 8.72 -15.43 -6.67
CA ASP A 254 9.56 -15.20 -7.83
C ASP A 254 11.06 -15.37 -7.50
N PRO A 255 11.79 -16.25 -8.24
CA PRO A 255 13.23 -16.42 -8.07
C PRO A 255 14.05 -15.12 -8.17
N LEU A 256 13.70 -14.22 -9.10
CA LEU A 256 14.43 -12.96 -9.28
C LEU A 256 14.22 -12.03 -8.08
N THR A 257 13.00 -11.97 -7.55
CA THR A 257 12.71 -11.20 -6.33
C THR A 257 13.44 -11.77 -5.11
N LYS A 258 13.50 -13.10 -4.94
CA LYS A 258 14.30 -13.71 -3.86
C LYS A 258 15.79 -13.43 -4.01
N GLN A 259 16.31 -13.41 -5.24
CA GLN A 259 17.69 -13.07 -5.51
C GLN A 259 17.97 -11.60 -5.16
N TYR A 260 17.09 -10.68 -5.58
CA TYR A 260 17.18 -9.27 -5.22
C TYR A 260 17.23 -9.06 -3.71
N LEU A 261 16.32 -9.69 -2.95
CA LEU A 261 16.31 -9.62 -1.48
C LEU A 261 17.65 -10.02 -0.88
N ARG A 262 18.27 -11.10 -1.37
CA ARG A 262 19.58 -11.53 -0.86
C ARG A 262 20.72 -10.57 -1.20
N ILE A 263 20.62 -9.85 -2.31
CA ILE A 263 21.64 -8.90 -2.78
C ILE A 263 21.51 -7.57 -2.01
N CYS A 264 20.30 -7.09 -1.77
CA CYS A 264 20.07 -5.77 -1.17
C CYS A 264 20.10 -5.76 0.36
N LEU A 265 20.22 -6.94 0.99
CA LEU A 265 20.29 -7.08 2.45
C LEU A 265 21.63 -6.54 2.98
N ASP A 266 21.55 -5.57 3.88
CA ASP A 266 22.64 -5.18 4.75
C ASP A 266 22.65 -6.05 6.02
N PRO A 267 23.81 -6.62 6.44
CA PRO A 267 23.86 -7.48 7.61
C PRO A 267 23.49 -6.81 8.94
N ILE A 268 23.61 -5.48 9.05
CA ILE A 268 23.32 -4.72 10.27
C ILE A 268 21.96 -4.02 10.15
N PHE A 269 21.74 -3.30 9.04
CA PHE A 269 20.55 -2.47 8.86
C PHE A 269 19.36 -3.20 8.22
N GLY A 270 19.56 -4.42 7.71
CA GLY A 270 18.52 -5.19 7.07
C GLY A 270 18.21 -4.69 5.66
N PHE A 271 16.92 -4.54 5.34
CA PHE A 271 16.48 -4.25 3.98
C PHE A 271 16.27 -2.75 3.70
N PRO A 272 16.38 -2.32 2.42
CA PRO A 272 16.09 -0.95 2.03
C PRO A 272 14.57 -0.64 2.04
N PRO A 273 14.18 0.65 1.99
CA PRO A 273 12.78 1.10 2.02
C PRO A 273 11.82 0.49 0.99
N LEU A 274 12.32 -0.08 -0.10
CA LEU A 274 11.49 -0.79 -1.09
C LEU A 274 10.90 -2.11 -0.55
N VAL A 275 11.56 -2.75 0.41
CA VAL A 275 11.23 -4.09 0.91
C VAL A 275 10.27 -3.98 2.09
N ARG A 276 9.26 -4.84 2.09
CA ARG A 276 8.37 -5.02 3.23
C ARG A 276 8.93 -6.08 4.18
N SER A 277 9.70 -5.67 5.18
CA SER A 277 10.38 -6.59 6.09
C SER A 277 9.43 -7.42 6.97
N SER A 278 8.14 -7.03 7.05
CA SER A 278 7.11 -7.79 7.75
C SER A 278 6.66 -9.07 7.01
N TRP A 279 7.10 -9.30 5.77
CA TRP A 279 6.78 -10.52 5.03
C TRP A 279 7.67 -11.67 5.52
N SER A 280 7.09 -12.87 5.67
CA SER A 280 7.82 -14.05 6.12
C SER A 280 9.06 -14.37 5.28
N THR A 281 9.00 -14.18 3.96
CA THR A 281 10.17 -14.37 3.07
C THR A 281 11.31 -13.41 3.38
N ALA A 282 11.00 -12.17 3.76
CA ALA A 282 11.99 -11.19 4.18
C ALA A 282 12.54 -11.55 5.57
N GLN A 283 11.67 -11.89 6.52
CA GLN A 283 12.05 -12.30 7.88
C GLN A 283 12.99 -13.50 7.88
N THR A 284 12.70 -14.55 7.11
CA THR A 284 13.57 -15.72 7.00
C THR A 284 14.97 -15.36 6.47
N ILE A 285 15.04 -14.47 5.47
CA ILE A 285 16.33 -14.04 4.92
C ILE A 285 17.13 -13.20 5.95
N LEU A 286 16.45 -12.35 6.74
CA LEU A 286 17.07 -11.61 7.85
C LEU A 286 17.64 -12.56 8.90
N GLU A 287 16.86 -13.55 9.33
CA GLU A 287 17.29 -14.54 10.32
C GLU A 287 18.48 -15.39 9.85
N GLU A 288 18.54 -15.73 8.56
CA GLU A 288 19.61 -16.54 7.98
C GLU A 288 20.92 -15.77 7.77
N ARG A 289 20.86 -14.46 7.51
CA ARG A 289 22.00 -13.72 6.94
C ARG A 289 22.36 -12.41 7.65
N ALA A 290 21.48 -11.84 8.46
CA ALA A 290 21.75 -10.62 9.20
C ALA A 290 22.24 -10.93 10.62
N VAL A 291 22.82 -9.92 11.26
CA VAL A 291 23.19 -9.98 12.67
C VAL A 291 21.91 -10.09 13.50
N ARG A 292 21.90 -11.01 14.46
CA ARG A 292 20.77 -11.21 15.35
C ARG A 292 20.58 -9.98 16.25
N VAL A 293 19.40 -9.36 16.15
CA VAL A 293 18.94 -8.29 17.04
C VAL A 293 17.92 -8.87 18.01
N LEU A 294 17.96 -8.43 19.27
CA LEU A 294 16.97 -8.78 20.29
C LEU A 294 16.22 -7.51 20.68
N TRP A 295 14.90 -7.54 20.54
CA TRP A 295 14.01 -6.47 20.96
C TRP A 295 13.44 -6.76 22.35
N GLU A 296 13.02 -5.71 23.07
CA GLU A 296 12.43 -5.84 24.41
C GLU A 296 11.22 -6.78 24.42
N ASP A 297 10.39 -6.72 23.36
CA ASP A 297 9.19 -7.55 23.20
C ASP A 297 9.50 -9.02 22.82
N ASP A 298 10.73 -9.33 22.38
CA ASP A 298 11.14 -10.70 22.05
C ASP A 298 11.30 -11.56 23.31
N VAL A 299 11.56 -10.92 24.45
CA VAL A 299 11.79 -11.62 25.73
C VAL A 299 10.47 -12.17 26.29
N ASP A 300 9.36 -11.46 26.08
CA ASP A 300 8.02 -11.90 26.48
C ASP A 300 7.49 -13.04 25.61
N THR A 301 7.81 -13.05 24.31
CA THR A 301 7.40 -14.15 23.42
C THR A 301 8.17 -15.43 23.67
N ALA A 302 9.48 -15.37 23.92
CA ALA A 302 10.26 -16.54 24.31
C ALA A 302 9.82 -17.11 25.67
N ALA A 303 9.53 -16.25 26.65
CA ALA A 303 8.99 -16.66 27.95
C ALA A 303 7.56 -17.22 27.84
N TYR A 304 6.71 -16.67 26.95
CA TYR A 304 5.36 -17.15 26.67
C TYR A 304 5.37 -18.49 25.91
N GLU A 305 6.21 -18.64 24.90
CA GLU A 305 6.39 -19.90 24.18
C GLU A 305 7.02 -20.98 25.07
N ALA A 306 8.00 -20.60 25.91
CA ALA A 306 8.53 -21.48 26.95
C ALA A 306 7.42 -21.90 27.91
N LYS A 307 6.59 -20.97 28.43
CA LYS A 307 5.42 -21.29 29.27
C LYS A 307 4.43 -22.21 28.55
N LYS A 308 4.17 -22.02 27.26
CA LYS A 308 3.29 -22.89 26.45
C LYS A 308 3.86 -24.30 26.28
N ARG A 309 5.17 -24.42 26.03
CA ARG A 309 5.89 -25.71 25.97
C ARG A 309 5.90 -26.40 27.34
N THR A 310 6.13 -25.65 28.42
CA THR A 310 6.07 -26.18 29.80
C THR A 310 4.67 -26.66 30.16
N LYS A 311 3.62 -25.92 29.77
CA LYS A 311 2.22 -26.31 30.01
C LYS A 311 1.87 -27.61 29.28
N LYS A 312 2.29 -27.74 28.01
CA LYS A 312 2.13 -28.97 27.22
C LYS A 312 2.87 -30.15 27.84
N ARG A 313 4.11 -29.94 28.29
CA ARG A 313 4.92 -30.99 28.95
C ARG A 313 4.34 -31.41 30.31
N GLN A 314 3.80 -30.47 31.08
CA GLN A 314 3.13 -30.76 32.36
C GLN A 314 1.80 -31.51 32.18
N GLU A 315 1.10 -31.28 31.06
CA GLU A 315 -0.13 -32.02 30.70
C GLU A 315 0.19 -33.45 30.26
N GLU A 316 1.28 -33.63 29.49
CA GLU A 316 1.83 -34.94 29.12
C GLU A 316 2.38 -35.71 30.34
N GLU A 317 3.07 -35.04 31.27
CA GLU A 317 3.57 -35.62 32.53
C GLU A 317 2.43 -35.96 33.50
N ARG A 318 1.34 -35.18 33.56
CA ARG A 318 0.13 -35.51 34.34
C ARG A 318 -0.59 -36.75 33.83
N LEU A 319 -0.66 -36.92 32.51
CA LEU A 319 -1.19 -38.13 31.87
C LEU A 319 -0.31 -39.36 32.19
N HIS A 320 0.98 -39.17 32.39
CA HIS A 320 1.93 -40.22 32.79
C HIS A 320 2.01 -40.50 34.29
N ALA A 321 1.63 -39.54 35.15
CA ALA A 321 1.76 -39.62 36.61
C ALA A 321 0.63 -40.40 37.34
N VAL A 322 -0.29 -41.03 36.60
CA VAL A 322 -1.34 -41.92 37.17
C VAL A 322 -0.76 -43.25 37.71
N SER A 323 0.56 -43.42 37.69
CA SER A 323 1.26 -44.59 38.23
C SER A 323 2.49 -44.19 39.08
N GLY A 324 2.30 -44.12 40.41
CA GLY A 324 3.25 -44.68 41.38
C GLY A 324 4.33 -43.79 42.04
N SER A 325 4.13 -43.57 43.35
CA SER A 325 5.10 -43.40 44.46
C SER A 325 5.73 -42.03 44.76
N VAL A 326 5.53 -41.57 46.00
CA VAL A 326 6.15 -40.37 46.61
C VAL A 326 7.28 -40.82 47.55
N LYS A 327 8.48 -40.24 47.43
CA LYS A 327 9.61 -40.51 48.34
C LYS A 327 9.68 -39.49 49.48
N ILE A 328 9.76 -40.01 50.69
CA ILE A 328 10.01 -39.29 51.96
C ILE A 328 11.50 -38.96 52.05
N SER A 329 11.90 -37.74 51.71
CA SER A 329 13.22 -37.20 52.09
C SER A 329 13.21 -35.69 52.43
N GLY A 330 12.01 -35.10 52.58
CA GLY A 330 11.86 -33.67 52.86
C GLY A 330 11.96 -33.26 54.34
N PHE A 331 12.25 -34.17 55.26
CA PHE A 331 11.95 -33.91 56.68
C PHE A 331 13.07 -33.34 57.56
N PHE A 332 14.32 -33.17 57.09
CA PHE A 332 15.35 -32.54 57.93
C PHE A 332 16.41 -31.80 57.11
N LYS A 333 16.32 -30.46 57.06
CA LYS A 333 17.47 -29.56 56.92
C LYS A 333 17.25 -28.32 57.76
N ALA A 334 18.09 -28.14 58.78
CA ALA A 334 18.20 -26.90 59.52
C ALA A 334 19.12 -25.94 58.75
N GLU A 335 18.65 -24.74 58.41
CA GLU A 335 19.49 -23.67 57.88
C GLU A 335 19.71 -22.61 58.97
N ALA A 336 20.98 -22.35 59.27
CA ALA A 336 21.37 -21.18 60.05
C ALA A 336 21.16 -19.91 59.20
N PRO A 337 20.81 -18.76 59.79
CA PRO A 337 20.59 -17.53 59.03
C PRO A 337 21.93 -17.07 58.44
N LYS A 338 22.11 -17.30 57.13
CA LYS A 338 23.15 -16.62 56.37
C LYS A 338 22.68 -15.19 56.13
N TYR A 339 23.40 -14.23 56.68
CA TYR A 339 23.21 -12.84 56.29
C TYR A 339 23.67 -12.68 54.84
N ASP A 340 22.72 -12.49 53.95
CA ASP A 340 22.94 -12.49 52.51
C ASP A 340 23.37 -11.11 52.03
N PHE A 341 24.66 -10.96 51.73
CA PHE A 341 25.22 -9.78 51.09
C PHE A 341 24.73 -9.59 49.63
N SER A 342 23.91 -10.50 49.08
CA SER A 342 23.37 -10.43 47.71
C SER A 342 22.29 -9.36 47.51
N LYS A 343 21.71 -8.80 48.58
CA LYS A 343 20.71 -7.73 48.45
C LYS A 343 21.38 -6.41 48.11
N ARG A 344 21.67 -6.21 46.82
CA ARG A 344 22.06 -4.91 46.26
C ARG A 344 21.06 -3.84 46.69
N GLN A 345 21.58 -2.66 47.02
CA GLN A 345 20.74 -1.50 47.35
C GLN A 345 19.71 -1.26 46.23
N PRO A 346 18.43 -1.02 46.56
CA PRO A 346 17.37 -0.86 45.58
C PRO A 346 17.65 0.19 44.49
N PHE A 347 18.43 1.21 44.83
CA PHE A 347 18.88 2.24 43.90
C PHE A 347 19.65 1.64 42.70
N PHE A 348 20.68 0.83 42.93
CA PHE A 348 21.50 0.29 41.85
C PHE A 348 20.74 -0.70 40.96
N LEU A 349 19.83 -1.48 41.54
CA LEU A 349 18.95 -2.38 40.79
C LEU A 349 18.01 -1.61 39.86
N ARG A 350 17.36 -0.56 40.36
CA ARG A 350 16.45 0.28 39.55
C ARG A 350 17.18 1.06 38.47
N ALA A 351 18.42 1.47 38.72
CA ALA A 351 19.23 2.23 37.77
C ALA A 351 19.96 1.34 36.75
N GLY A 352 19.82 0.00 36.80
CA GLY A 352 20.53 -0.93 35.90
C GLY A 352 22.05 -0.95 36.11
N LEU A 353 22.54 -0.49 37.28
CA LEU A 353 23.96 -0.36 37.55
C LEU A 353 24.53 -1.66 38.13
N SER A 354 25.70 -2.06 37.64
CA SER A 354 26.43 -3.23 38.13
C SER A 354 27.91 -2.96 38.33
N HIS A 355 28.49 -3.63 39.32
CA HIS A 355 29.93 -3.58 39.54
C HIS A 355 30.63 -4.25 38.36
N VAL A 356 31.63 -3.57 37.78
CA VAL A 356 32.45 -4.13 36.72
C VAL A 356 33.46 -5.07 37.38
N THR A 357 33.43 -6.36 37.03
CA THR A 357 34.38 -7.36 37.55
C THR A 357 35.53 -7.61 36.58
N ASP A 358 35.29 -7.41 35.28
CA ASP A 358 36.26 -7.61 34.21
C ASP A 358 36.10 -6.50 33.17
N PHE A 359 37.21 -5.97 32.66
CA PHE A 359 37.28 -4.88 31.68
C PHE A 359 37.76 -5.38 30.32
#